data_AF-A0A2H9PX62-F1
#
_entry.id   AF-A0A2H9PX62-F1
#
_cell.length_a   1.000
_cell.length_b   1.000
_cell.length_c   1.000
_cell.angle_alpha   90.00
_cell.angle_beta   90.00
_cell.angle_gamma   90.00
#
_symmetry.space_group_name_H-M   'P 1'
#
loop_
_entity.id
_entity.type
_entity.pdbx_description
1 polymer ?
#
loop_
_entity_poly.entity_id
_entity_poly.type
_entity_poly.pdbx_seq_one_letter_code
_entity_poly.pdbx_strand_id
1 'polypeptide(L)' 'MLKIRFPDVTRKERGDADFTISNYDEFKKECLSKGFSLIKRKAIELIKLTDSKFKVRVYFSNPFLDKQLNLN' A
#
# COMPACT_ATOMS: atom_id res chain seq x y z
N MET A 1 2.13 21.57 13.84
CA MET A 1 3.38 20.95 14.31
C MET A 1 3.32 19.46 14.01
N LEU A 2 4.23 18.94 13.17
CA LEU A 2 4.26 17.53 12.76
C LEU A 2 5.02 16.73 13.84
N LYS A 3 4.37 15.74 14.47
CA LYS A 3 5.03 14.82 15.41
C LYS A 3 5.37 13.51 14.70
N ILE A 4 6.65 13.13 14.74
CA ILE A 4 7.11 11.81 14.28
C ILE A 4 6.68 10.78 15.32
N ARG A 5 5.96 9.73 14.90
CA ARG A 5 5.59 8.60 15.77
C ARG A 5 6.63 7.50 15.63
N PHE A 6 7.12 7.00 16.76
CA PHE A 6 7.91 5.77 16.79
C PHE A 6 6.99 4.55 16.65
N PRO A 7 7.44 3.46 16.00
CA PRO A 7 6.67 2.23 15.91
C PRO A 7 6.32 1.68 17.29
N ASP A 8 5.08 1.24 17.48
CA ASP A 8 4.63 0.60 18.70
C ASP A 8 5.21 -0.83 18.76
N VAL A 9 6.06 -1.09 19.74
CA VAL A 9 6.75 -2.39 19.91
C VAL A 9 5.80 -3.56 20.17
N THR A 10 4.56 -3.29 20.57
CA THR A 10 3.53 -4.32 20.78
C THR A 10 2.80 -4.71 19.49
N ARG A 11 2.89 -3.87 18.43
CA ARG A 11 2.31 -4.14 17.12
C ARG A 11 3.37 -4.76 16.20
N LYS A 12 3.31 -6.08 16.06
CA LYS A 12 4.22 -6.84 15.19
C LYS A 12 3.93 -6.61 13.70
N GLU A 13 2.74 -6.15 13.36
CA GLU A 13 2.36 -5.82 11.99
C GLU A 13 3.08 -4.55 11.54
N ARG A 14 3.82 -4.64 10.43
CA ARG A 14 4.59 -3.50 9.89
C ARG A 14 3.74 -2.43 9.19
N GLY A 15 2.43 -2.63 9.12
CA GLY A 15 1.49 -1.70 8.48
C GLY A 15 1.56 -1.69 6.95
N ASP A 16 2.34 -2.59 6.34
CA ASP A 16 2.24 -2.87 4.92
C ASP A 16 1.07 -3.84 4.67
N ALA A 17 0.42 -3.71 3.52
CA ALA A 17 -0.71 -4.56 3.19
C ALA A 17 -0.18 -5.96 2.86
N ASP A 18 -0.58 -7.00 3.60
CA ASP A 18 -0.16 -8.37 3.34
C ASP A 18 -1.05 -9.00 2.25
N PHE A 19 -0.68 -8.81 0.98
CA PHE A 19 -1.38 -9.45 -0.14
C PHE A 19 -0.75 -10.82 -0.45
N THR A 20 -1.52 -11.90 -0.41
CA THR A 20 -1.09 -13.07 -1.18
C THR A 20 -1.13 -12.73 -2.68
N ILE A 21 -0.25 -13.33 -3.49
CA ILE A 21 -0.13 -13.03 -4.94
C ILE A 21 -1.50 -13.16 -5.65
N SER A 22 -2.35 -14.09 -5.22
CA SER A 22 -3.73 -14.27 -5.72
C SER A 22 -4.68 -13.13 -5.31
N ASN A 23 -4.56 -12.62 -4.08
CA ASN A 23 -5.46 -11.60 -3.55
C ASN A 23 -5.19 -10.22 -4.16
N TYR A 24 -3.95 -9.95 -4.62
CA TYR A 24 -3.61 -8.65 -5.18
C TYR A 24 -4.33 -8.35 -6.50
N ASP A 25 -4.43 -9.32 -7.41
CA ASP A 25 -5.08 -9.08 -8.71
C ASP A 25 -6.60 -8.87 -8.58
N GLU A 26 -7.24 -9.59 -7.65
CA GLU A 26 -8.65 -9.40 -7.31
C GLU A 26 -8.87 -8.04 -6.64
N PHE A 27 -8.07 -7.71 -5.63
CA PHE A 27 -8.08 -6.41 -4.96
C PHE A 27 -7.87 -5.25 -5.95
N LYS A 28 -6.93 -5.41 -6.90
CA LYS A 28 -6.68 -4.45 -7.96
C LYS A 28 -7.91 -4.22 -8.83
N LYS A 29 -8.56 -5.28 -9.30
CA LYS A 29 -9.80 -5.17 -10.10
C LYS A 29 -10.90 -4.43 -9.33
N GLU A 30 -11.10 -4.77 -8.07
CA GLU A 30 -12.11 -4.14 -7.22
C GLU A 30 -11.80 -2.66 -6.92
N CYS A 31 -10.55 -2.32 -6.64
CA CYS A 31 -10.17 -0.93 -6.35
C CYS A 31 -10.29 -0.05 -7.59
N LEU A 32 -9.88 -0.55 -8.76
CA LEU A 32 -9.96 0.23 -10.00
C LEU A 32 -11.40 0.50 -10.43
N SER A 33 -12.35 -0.40 -10.15
CA SER A 33 -13.78 -0.12 -10.39
C SER A 33 -14.35 0.92 -9.42
N LYS A 34 -13.71 1.12 -8.26
CA LYS A 34 -14.08 2.11 -7.23
C LYS A 34 -13.38 3.46 -7.39
N GLY A 35 -12.68 3.69 -8.51
CA GLY A 35 -12.06 4.98 -8.82
C GLY A 35 -10.65 5.18 -8.25
N PHE A 36 -10.00 4.11 -7.78
CA PHE A 36 -8.59 4.16 -7.40
C PHE A 36 -7.72 4.24 -8.67
N SER A 37 -6.50 4.75 -8.57
CA SER A 37 -5.58 4.86 -9.70
C SER A 37 -4.46 3.83 -9.62
N LEU A 38 -4.10 3.19 -10.74
CA LEU A 38 -2.91 2.35 -10.84
C LEU A 38 -1.70 3.16 -11.29
N ILE A 39 -0.57 2.99 -10.61
CA ILE A 39 0.74 3.50 -11.02
C ILE A 39 1.65 2.30 -11.24
N LYS A 40 2.11 2.11 -12.48
CA LYS A 40 3.07 1.06 -12.83
C LYS A 40 4.48 1.63 -12.90
N ARG A 41 5.43 0.95 -12.28
CA ARG A 41 6.87 1.22 -12.38
C ARG A 41 7.59 -0.05 -12.83
N LYS A 42 8.87 0.05 -13.22
CA LYS A 42 9.63 -1.08 -13.78
C LYS A 42 9.63 -2.35 -12.91
N ALA A 43 9.53 -2.22 -11.59
CA ALA A 43 9.61 -3.34 -10.65
C ALA A 43 8.41 -3.45 -9.68
N ILE A 44 7.50 -2.47 -9.66
CA ILE A 44 6.42 -2.39 -8.65
C ILE A 44 5.15 -1.81 -9.26
N GLU A 45 4.01 -2.27 -8.76
CA GLU A 45 2.71 -1.64 -8.97
C GLU A 45 2.26 -0.94 -7.68
N LEU A 46 1.65 0.24 -7.81
CA LEU A 46 1.02 0.96 -6.70
C LEU A 46 -0.45 1.24 -7.04
N ILE A 47 -1.37 0.85 -6.17
CA ILE A 47 -2.76 1.31 -6.22
C ILE A 47 -2.88 2.52 -5.30
N LYS A 48 -3.34 3.65 -5.85
CA LYS A 48 -3.46 4.93 -5.16
C LYS A 48 -4.91 5.25 -4.89
N LEU A 49 -5.23 5.50 -3.62
CA LEU A 49 -6.47 6.15 -3.21
C LEU A 49 -6.20 7.63 -2.95
N THR A 50 -7.01 8.50 -3.54
CA THR A 50 -7.06 9.92 -3.20
C THR A 50 -8.50 10.29 -2.93
N ASP A 51 -8.75 10.86 -1.76
CA ASP A 51 -10.07 11.36 -1.40
C ASP A 51 -10.03 12.89 -1.27
N SER A 52 -10.91 13.56 -2.02
CA SER A 52 -10.97 15.03 -2.08
C SER A 52 -11.55 15.65 -0.80
N LYS A 53 -12.34 14.89 -0.04
CA LYS A 53 -13.00 15.33 1.20
C LYS A 53 -12.08 15.21 2.41
N PHE A 54 -11.30 14.13 2.49
CA PHE A 54 -10.49 13.82 3.68
C PHE A 54 -9.01 14.25 3.57
N LYS A 55 -8.59 14.88 2.46
CA LYS A 55 -7.17 15.25 2.18
C LYS A 55 -6.20 14.11 2.51
N VAL A 56 -6.58 12.87 2.19
CA VAL A 56 -5.81 11.66 2.47
C VAL A 56 -5.29 11.06 1.18
N ARG A 57 -4.10 10.47 1.25
CA ARG A 57 -3.50 9.69 0.15
C ARG A 57 -2.94 8.39 0.70
N VAL A 58 -3.36 7.28 0.12
CA VAL A 58 -2.90 5.93 0.50
C VAL A 58 -2.35 5.22 -0.73
N TYR A 59 -1.29 4.44 -0.53
CA TYR A 59 -0.67 3.61 -1.56
C TYR A 59 -0.64 2.16 -1.11
N PHE A 60 -1.06 1.26 -1.98
CA PHE A 60 -0.92 -0.19 -1.81
C PHE A 60 0.12 -0.69 -2.80
N SER A 61 1.26 -1.21 -2.33
CA SER A 61 2.36 -1.68 -3.16
C SER A 61 2.35 -3.18 -3.36
N ASN A 62 2.76 -3.63 -4.54
CA ASN A 62 3.09 -5.02 -4.82
C ASN A 62 4.32 -5.09 -5.74
N PRO A 63 5.39 -5.84 -5.41
CA PRO A 63 5.63 -6.59 -4.16
C PRO A 63 5.75 -5.70 -2.90
N PHE A 64 5.60 -6.28 -1.70
CA PHE A 64 5.73 -5.59 -0.39
C PHE A 64 7.05 -4.86 -0.21
N LEU A 65 7.03 -3.85 0.65
CA LEU A 65 8.20 -3.03 0.97
C LEU A 65 9.37 -3.89 1.46
N ASP A 66 9.11 -4.92 2.27
CA ASP A 66 10.15 -5.81 2.78
C ASP A 66 10.88 -6.57 1.64
N LYS A 67 10.14 -6.99 0.61
CA LYS A 67 10.72 -7.61 -0.59
C LYS A 67 11.45 -6.60 -1.47
N GLN A 68 11.00 -5.35 -1.50
CA GLN A 68 11.70 -4.27 -2.22
C GLN A 68 13.02 -3.87 -1.54
N LEU A 69 13.06 -3.91 -0.21
CA LEU A 69 14.21 -3.53 0.61
C LEU A 69 15.14 -4.72 0.90
N ASN A 70 14.84 -5.92 0.40
CA ASN A 70 15.55 -7.17 0.72
C ASN A 70 15.68 -7.39 2.23
N LEU A 71 14.63 -7.13 3.00
CA LEU A 71 14.62 -7.34 4.46
C LEU A 71 14.41 -8.82 4.84
N ASN A 72 14.86 -9.74 3.98
CA ASN A 72 14.96 -11.18 4.23
C ASN A 72 16.30 -11.52 4.88
#